data_AF-A0A0D3EE11-F1
#
_entry.id   AF-A0A0D3EE11-F1
#
_cell.length_a   1.000
_cell.length_b   1.000
_cell.length_c   1.000
_cell.angle_alpha   90.00
_cell.angle_beta   90.00
_cell.angle_gamma   90.00
#
_symmetry.space_group_name_H-M   'P 1'
#
loop_
_entity.id
_entity.type
_entity.pdbx_description
1 polymer ?
#
loop_
_entity_poly.entity_id
_entity_poly.type
_entity_poly.pdbx_seq_one_letter_code
_entity_poly.pdbx_strand_id
1 'polypeptide(L)'
;MRVFNSTLDGSFREARLSHFKAEEIERKFIRFQNEVAEREHRKAESHSRALIRVERKGRRAIDAELARRATLFDAEFRSFKDAQNYVGDFRECRSSVGTLWKSQNADFSFLSEVAEMSGLMDGCAQAESMVLPIEGRIRELWEPIEVSEDTTEAGADAADE
;
A
#
# COMPACT_ATOMS: atom_id res chain seq x y z
N MET A 1 -44.08 31.15 71.89
CA MET A 1 -44.09 29.92 71.05
C MET A 1 -44.70 30.10 69.65
N ARG A 2 -45.63 31.04 69.41
CA ARG A 2 -46.32 31.20 68.09
C ARG A 2 -45.45 31.79 66.96
N VAL A 3 -44.47 32.64 67.30
CA VAL A 3 -43.59 33.32 66.32
C VAL A 3 -42.50 32.39 65.76
N PHE A 4 -41.94 31.50 66.59
CA PHE A 4 -40.92 30.54 66.16
C PHE A 4 -41.45 29.51 65.13
N ASN A 5 -42.69 29.05 65.29
CA ASN A 5 -43.29 28.07 64.38
C ASN A 5 -43.59 28.67 62.99
N SER A 6 -43.84 29.98 62.89
CA SER A 6 -44.10 30.66 61.62
C SER A 6 -42.80 30.99 60.86
N THR A 7 -41.73 31.37 61.56
CA THR A 7 -40.39 31.53 60.97
C THR A 7 -39.85 30.19 60.44
N LEU A 8 -40.06 29.09 61.17
CA LEU A 8 -39.70 27.74 60.73
C LEU A 8 -40.46 27.30 59.47
N ASP A 9 -41.79 27.49 59.41
CA ASP A 9 -42.59 27.15 58.22
C ASP A 9 -42.18 27.97 56.98
N GLY A 10 -41.88 29.26 57.17
CA GLY A 10 -41.33 30.12 56.10
C GLY A 10 -39.99 29.60 55.56
N SER A 11 -39.05 29.29 56.46
CA SER A 11 -37.73 28.77 56.08
C SER A 11 -37.81 27.45 55.31
N PHE A 12 -38.73 26.56 55.70
CA PHE A 12 -38.92 25.26 55.05
C PHE A 12 -39.50 25.39 53.64
N ARG A 13 -40.46 26.30 53.44
CA ARG A 13 -41.02 26.60 52.11
C ARG A 13 -39.98 27.17 51.15
N GLU A 14 -39.14 28.07 51.65
CA GLU A 14 -38.06 28.70 50.88
C GLU A 14 -36.95 27.70 50.49
N ALA A 15 -36.60 26.79 51.40
CA ALA A 15 -35.67 25.70 51.12
C ALA A 15 -36.19 24.77 50.01
N ARG A 16 -37.49 24.41 50.03
CA ARG A 16 -38.10 23.59 48.97
C ARG A 16 -38.10 24.28 47.60
N LEU A 17 -38.43 25.58 47.56
CA LEU A 17 -38.41 26.34 46.32
C LEU A 17 -36.99 26.43 45.75
N SER A 18 -35.99 26.60 46.61
CA SER A 18 -34.57 26.64 46.22
C SER A 18 -34.10 25.28 45.68
N HIS A 19 -34.47 24.18 46.33
CA HIS A 19 -34.18 22.83 45.84
C HIS A 19 -34.82 22.56 44.47
N PHE A 20 -36.09 22.94 44.28
CA PHE A 20 -36.78 22.78 42.99
C PHE A 20 -36.08 23.55 41.87
N LYS A 21 -35.68 24.81 42.12
CA LYS A 21 -34.92 25.62 41.17
C LYS A 21 -33.55 25.00 40.85
N ALA A 22 -32.85 24.47 41.86
CA ALA A 22 -31.58 23.78 41.68
C ALA A 22 -31.73 22.53 40.81
N GLU A 23 -32.77 21.72 41.05
CA GLU A 23 -33.07 20.51 40.28
C GLU A 23 -33.45 20.82 38.81
N GLU A 24 -34.10 21.96 38.55
CA GLU A 24 -34.39 22.40 37.19
C GLU A 24 -33.11 22.82 36.44
N ILE A 25 -32.20 23.52 37.12
CA ILE A 25 -30.90 23.91 36.57
C ILE A 25 -30.04 22.66 36.30
N GLU A 26 -30.02 21.71 37.24
CA GLU A 26 -29.30 20.45 37.10
C GLU A 26 -29.82 19.64 35.89
N ARG A 27 -31.13 19.52 35.73
CA ARG A 27 -31.73 18.88 34.54
C ARG A 27 -31.36 19.57 33.23
N LYS A 28 -31.34 20.89 33.20
CA LYS A 28 -30.91 21.66 32.02
C LYS A 28 -29.43 21.46 31.73
N PHE A 29 -28.59 21.43 32.77
CA PHE A 29 -27.17 21.17 32.66
C PHE A 29 -26.87 19.76 32.13
N ILE A 30 -27.51 18.73 32.69
CA ILE A 30 -27.37 17.35 32.20
C ILE A 30 -27.76 17.24 30.72
N ARG A 31 -28.85 17.90 30.31
CA ARG A 31 -29.29 17.91 28.91
C ARG A 31 -28.26 18.57 27.98
N PHE A 32 -27.71 19.70 28.40
CA PHE A 32 -26.66 20.40 27.67
C PHE A 32 -25.39 19.53 27.54
N GLN A 33 -24.98 18.87 28.64
CA GLN A 33 -23.84 17.95 28.62
C GLN A 33 -24.07 16.80 27.64
N ASN A 34 -25.25 16.18 27.64
CA ASN A 34 -25.59 15.12 26.70
C ASN A 34 -25.56 15.62 25.25
N GLU A 35 -26.06 16.82 24.97
CA GLU A 35 -26.04 17.39 23.63
C GLU A 35 -24.62 17.68 23.12
N VAL A 36 -23.75 18.23 23.99
CA VAL A 36 -22.34 18.44 23.67
C VAL A 36 -21.64 17.09 23.41
N ALA A 37 -21.84 16.11 24.28
CA ALA A 37 -21.28 14.77 24.13
C ALA A 37 -21.74 14.08 22.84
N GLU A 38 -23.02 14.21 22.46
CA GLU A 38 -23.52 13.69 21.19
C GLU A 38 -22.86 14.36 19.98
N ARG A 39 -22.66 15.68 20.02
CA ARG A 39 -21.99 16.41 18.95
C ARG A 39 -20.54 15.98 18.81
N GLU A 40 -19.82 15.84 19.92
CA GLU A 40 -18.44 15.34 19.93
C GLU A 40 -18.35 13.91 19.41
N HIS A 41 -19.26 13.03 19.84
CA HIS A 41 -19.34 11.66 19.34
C HIS A 41 -19.55 11.63 17.82
N ARG A 42 -20.51 12.42 17.30
CA ARG A 42 -20.77 12.49 15.84
C ARG A 42 -19.55 13.03 15.07
N LYS A 43 -18.86 14.04 15.62
CA LYS A 43 -17.61 14.56 15.03
C LYS A 43 -16.53 13.48 14.99
N ALA A 44 -16.26 12.81 16.11
CA ALA A 44 -15.29 11.72 16.19
C ALA A 44 -15.63 10.56 15.24
N GLU A 45 -16.91 10.20 15.13
CA GLU A 45 -17.37 9.17 14.19
C GLU A 45 -17.16 9.60 12.73
N SER A 46 -17.50 10.85 12.38
CA SER A 46 -17.28 11.37 11.04
C SER A 46 -15.80 11.42 10.67
N HIS A 47 -14.94 11.83 11.62
CA HIS A 47 -13.50 11.90 11.44
C HIS A 47 -12.87 10.50 11.28
N SER A 48 -13.26 9.54 12.13
CA SER A 48 -12.78 8.16 11.99
C SER A 48 -13.20 7.52 10.67
N ARG A 49 -14.43 7.77 10.20
CA ARG A 49 -14.89 7.34 8.87
C ARG A 49 -14.08 7.98 7.74
N ALA A 50 -13.65 9.24 7.88
CA ALA A 50 -12.80 9.91 6.90
C ALA A 50 -11.39 9.27 6.87
N LEU A 51 -10.77 9.03 8.03
CA LEU A 51 -9.47 8.37 8.14
C LEU A 51 -9.48 6.97 7.49
N ILE A 52 -10.50 6.16 7.75
CA ILE A 52 -10.63 4.83 7.14
C ILE A 52 -10.72 4.92 5.60
N ARG A 53 -11.37 5.96 5.05
CA ARG A 53 -11.46 6.15 3.60
C ARG A 53 -10.09 6.50 3.01
N VAL A 54 -9.33 7.37 3.66
CA VAL A 54 -7.97 7.75 3.24
C VAL A 54 -7.05 6.52 3.31
N GLU A 55 -7.07 5.77 4.41
CA GLU A 55 -6.26 4.55 4.58
C GLU A 55 -6.58 3.51 3.48
N ARG A 56 -7.87 3.25 3.21
CA ARG A 56 -8.29 2.33 2.14
C ARG A 56 -7.89 2.82 0.75
N LYS A 57 -7.85 4.13 0.52
CA LYS A 57 -7.38 4.71 -0.74
C LYS A 57 -5.87 4.51 -0.88
N GLY A 58 -5.10 4.81 0.16
CA GLY A 58 -3.64 4.57 0.18
C GLY A 58 -3.29 3.10 -0.04
N ARG A 59 -3.96 2.18 0.68
CA ARG A 59 -3.76 0.74 0.53
C ARG A 59 -4.01 0.26 -0.91
N ARG A 60 -5.11 0.71 -1.54
CA ARG A 60 -5.41 0.37 -2.94
C ARG A 60 -4.38 0.92 -3.92
N ALA A 61 -3.81 2.10 -3.65
CA ALA A 61 -2.75 2.66 -4.48
C ALA A 61 -1.46 1.82 -4.39
N ILE A 62 -1.08 1.42 -3.17
CA ILE A 62 0.07 0.52 -2.95
C ILE A 62 -0.17 -0.84 -3.61
N ASP A 63 -1.36 -1.44 -3.42
CA ASP A 63 -1.72 -2.73 -4.04
C ASP A 63 -1.64 -2.65 -5.57
N ALA A 64 -2.09 -1.55 -6.17
CA ALA A 64 -2.02 -1.34 -7.62
C ALA A 64 -0.58 -1.20 -8.13
N GLU A 65 0.29 -0.48 -7.41
CA GLU A 65 1.71 -0.37 -7.77
C GLU A 65 2.43 -1.72 -7.61
N LEU A 66 2.14 -2.47 -6.55
CA LEU A 66 2.66 -3.83 -6.37
C LEU A 66 2.24 -4.74 -7.53
N ALA A 67 0.97 -4.68 -7.96
CA ALA A 67 0.50 -5.43 -9.12
C ALA A 67 1.24 -5.02 -10.41
N ARG A 68 1.47 -3.72 -10.63
CA ARG A 68 2.24 -3.21 -11.77
C ARG A 68 3.68 -3.72 -11.76
N ARG A 69 4.34 -3.71 -10.60
CA ARG A 69 5.71 -4.22 -10.45
C ARG A 69 5.79 -5.73 -10.65
N ALA A 70 4.77 -6.47 -10.19
CA ALA A 70 4.70 -7.92 -10.39
C ALA A 70 4.58 -8.30 -11.88
N THR A 71 3.78 -7.56 -12.67
CA THR A 71 3.67 -7.83 -14.11
C THR A 71 4.95 -7.48 -14.86
N LEU A 72 5.61 -6.37 -14.51
CA LEU A 72 6.93 -6.02 -15.06
C LEU A 72 7.98 -7.07 -14.70
N PHE A 73 7.99 -7.52 -13.45
CA PHE A 73 8.90 -8.57 -12.99
C PHE A 73 8.69 -9.87 -13.76
N ASP A 74 7.45 -10.33 -13.94
CA ASP A 74 7.17 -11.55 -14.71
C ASP A 74 7.70 -11.47 -16.15
N ALA A 75 7.51 -10.32 -16.81
CA ALA A 75 8.02 -10.10 -18.16
C ALA A 75 9.56 -10.08 -18.22
N GLU A 76 10.21 -9.30 -17.35
CA GLU A 76 11.67 -9.20 -17.27
C GLU A 76 12.31 -10.53 -16.89
N PHE A 77 11.71 -11.25 -15.94
CA PHE A 77 12.21 -12.55 -15.47
C PHE A 77 12.11 -13.62 -16.55
N ARG A 78 11.05 -13.62 -17.38
CA ARG A 78 10.97 -14.49 -18.55
C ARG A 78 12.08 -14.18 -19.56
N SER A 79 12.29 -12.90 -19.88
CA SER A 79 13.37 -12.48 -20.78
C SER A 79 14.76 -12.90 -20.25
N PHE A 80 14.97 -12.77 -18.94
CA PHE A 80 16.19 -13.23 -18.28
C PHE A 80 16.39 -14.75 -18.43
N LYS A 81 15.32 -15.53 -18.20
CA LYS A 81 15.34 -16.98 -18.38
C LYS A 81 15.65 -17.40 -19.81
N ASP A 82 15.05 -16.73 -20.79
CA ASP A 82 15.28 -17.01 -22.21
C ASP A 82 16.73 -16.71 -22.60
N ALA A 83 17.28 -15.58 -22.16
CA ALA A 83 18.67 -15.24 -22.40
C ALA A 83 19.63 -16.27 -21.77
N GLN A 84 19.38 -16.67 -20.51
CA GLN A 84 20.21 -17.69 -19.86
C GLN A 84 20.11 -19.06 -20.53
N ASN A 85 18.91 -19.49 -20.92
CA ASN A 85 18.73 -20.77 -21.60
C ASN A 85 19.51 -20.78 -22.93
N TYR A 86 19.44 -19.69 -23.71
CA TYR A 86 20.20 -19.56 -24.95
C TYR A 86 21.72 -19.71 -24.73
N VAL A 87 22.24 -19.05 -23.70
CA VAL A 87 23.67 -19.13 -23.33
C VAL A 87 24.04 -20.55 -22.87
N GLY A 88 23.14 -21.21 -22.13
CA GLY A 88 23.30 -22.60 -21.70
C GLY A 88 23.36 -23.57 -22.87
N ASP A 89 22.38 -23.52 -23.77
CA ASP A 89 22.27 -24.37 -24.96
C ASP A 89 23.51 -24.20 -25.87
N PHE A 90 23.99 -22.96 -26.03
CA PHE A 90 25.21 -22.69 -26.77
C PHE A 90 26.45 -23.36 -26.13
N ARG A 91 26.61 -23.27 -24.80
CA ARG A 91 27.72 -23.90 -24.08
C ARG A 91 27.68 -25.43 -24.20
N GLU A 92 26.49 -26.02 -24.20
CA GLU A 92 26.30 -27.46 -24.42
C GLU A 92 26.65 -27.87 -25.86
N CYS A 93 26.21 -27.10 -26.86
CA CYS A 93 26.60 -27.31 -28.27
C CYS A 93 28.12 -27.29 -28.48
N ARG A 94 28.82 -26.40 -27.76
CA ARG A 94 30.30 -26.31 -27.82
C ARG A 94 31.02 -27.56 -27.32
N SER A 95 30.33 -28.41 -26.55
CA SER A 95 30.88 -29.66 -25.99
C SER A 95 30.56 -30.90 -26.85
N SER A 96 30.11 -30.74 -28.09
CA SER A 96 29.45 -31.85 -28.78
C SER A 96 30.41 -32.78 -29.53
N VAL A 97 30.57 -33.97 -28.96
CA VAL A 97 30.81 -35.24 -29.66
C VAL A 97 29.88 -35.42 -30.89
N GLY A 98 28.75 -34.70 -30.96
CA GLY A 98 27.82 -34.68 -32.08
C GLY A 98 28.32 -34.00 -33.36
N THR A 99 29.07 -32.89 -33.29
CA THR A 99 29.70 -32.31 -34.49
C THR A 99 30.77 -33.23 -35.06
N LEU A 100 31.53 -33.89 -34.17
CA LEU A 100 32.48 -34.95 -34.53
C LEU A 100 31.78 -36.11 -35.25
N TRP A 101 30.62 -36.57 -34.75
CA TRP A 101 29.83 -37.61 -35.42
C TRP A 101 29.27 -37.18 -36.78
N LYS A 102 28.74 -35.94 -36.89
CA LYS A 102 28.19 -35.39 -38.13
C LYS A 102 29.23 -35.27 -39.25
N SER A 103 30.52 -35.12 -38.91
CA SER A 103 31.61 -35.05 -39.88
C SER A 103 31.78 -36.32 -40.73
N GLN A 104 31.16 -37.45 -40.36
CA GLN A 104 31.16 -38.67 -41.14
C GLN A 104 30.19 -38.64 -42.34
N ASN A 105 29.27 -37.68 -42.40
CA ASN A 105 28.34 -37.55 -43.53
C ASN A 105 29.04 -36.96 -44.75
N ALA A 106 28.75 -37.50 -45.94
CA ALA A 106 29.33 -37.02 -47.19
C ALA A 106 28.96 -35.55 -47.53
N ASP A 107 27.82 -35.09 -47.03
CA ASP A 107 27.32 -33.71 -47.24
C ASP A 107 27.82 -32.72 -46.19
N PHE A 108 28.69 -33.16 -45.27
CA PHE A 108 29.20 -32.32 -44.21
C PHE A 108 30.19 -31.28 -44.73
N SER A 109 29.93 -30.01 -44.43
CA SER A 109 30.83 -28.90 -44.74
C SER A 109 31.31 -28.23 -43.47
N PHE A 110 32.61 -28.35 -43.20
CA PHE A 110 33.23 -27.72 -42.03
C PHE A 110 33.08 -26.20 -42.05
N LEU A 111 33.13 -25.58 -43.24
CA LEU A 111 32.91 -24.13 -43.40
C LEU A 111 31.46 -23.73 -43.07
N SER A 112 30.48 -24.58 -43.42
CA SER A 112 29.08 -24.34 -43.06
C SER A 112 28.86 -24.45 -41.55
N GLU A 113 29.42 -25.49 -40.92
CA GLU A 113 29.33 -25.68 -39.46
C GLU A 113 30.00 -24.54 -38.69
N VAL A 114 31.18 -24.09 -39.15
CA VAL A 114 31.89 -22.94 -38.55
C VAL A 114 31.09 -21.65 -38.72
N ALA A 115 30.45 -21.44 -39.88
CA ALA A 115 29.59 -20.28 -40.10
C ALA A 115 28.35 -20.31 -39.18
N GLU A 116 27.71 -21.47 -39.03
CA GLU A 116 26.58 -21.66 -38.11
C GLU A 116 26.99 -21.41 -36.65
N MET A 117 28.11 -21.98 -36.20
CA MET A 117 28.66 -21.74 -34.86
C MET A 117 29.03 -20.27 -34.64
N SER A 118 29.53 -19.57 -35.66
CA SER A 118 29.83 -18.14 -35.56
C SER A 118 28.56 -17.30 -35.38
N GLY A 119 27.48 -17.64 -36.10
CA GLY A 119 26.18 -17.00 -35.91
C GLY A 119 25.59 -17.26 -34.52
N LEU A 120 25.75 -18.48 -33.99
CA LEU A 120 25.36 -18.81 -32.62
C LEU A 120 26.23 -18.09 -31.57
N MET A 121 27.52 -17.85 -31.84
CA MET A 121 28.40 -17.06 -30.96
C MET A 121 27.94 -15.61 -30.85
N ASP A 122 27.58 -14.99 -31.98
CA ASP A 122 27.09 -13.60 -31.99
C ASP A 122 25.77 -13.48 -31.22
N GLY A 123 24.86 -14.44 -31.42
CA GLY A 123 23.62 -14.53 -30.63
C GLY A 123 23.88 -14.75 -29.13
N CYS A 124 24.91 -15.53 -28.78
CA CYS A 124 25.25 -15.82 -27.40
C CYS A 124 25.84 -14.59 -26.72
N ALA A 125 26.76 -13.88 -27.39
CA ALA A 125 27.30 -12.60 -26.91
C ALA A 125 26.19 -11.56 -26.72
N GLN A 126 25.22 -11.51 -27.64
CA GLN A 126 24.04 -10.66 -27.50
C GLN A 126 23.21 -11.05 -26.28
N ALA A 127 22.87 -12.34 -26.11
CA ALA A 127 22.11 -12.82 -24.96
C ALA A 127 22.83 -12.55 -23.62
N GLU A 128 24.13 -12.82 -23.52
CA GLU A 128 24.97 -12.52 -22.35
C GLU A 128 24.96 -11.02 -22.03
N SER A 129 25.01 -10.15 -23.06
CA SER A 129 24.97 -8.70 -22.86
C SER A 129 23.63 -8.19 -22.31
N MET A 130 22.53 -8.92 -22.51
CA MET A 130 21.20 -8.54 -22.03
C MET A 130 20.95 -8.93 -20.57
N VAL A 131 21.68 -9.92 -20.03
CA VAL A 131 21.51 -10.41 -18.66
C VAL A 131 21.71 -9.29 -17.62
N LEU A 132 22.82 -8.55 -17.70
CA LEU A 132 23.13 -7.48 -16.74
C LEU A 132 22.12 -6.32 -16.76
N PRO A 133 21.70 -5.79 -17.92
CA PRO A 133 20.60 -4.81 -17.99
C PRO A 133 19.27 -5.31 -17.40
N ILE A 134 18.91 -6.58 -17.65
CA ILE A 134 17.66 -7.15 -17.10
C ILE A 134 17.75 -7.26 -15.57
N GLU A 135 18.89 -7.71 -15.02
CA GLU A 135 19.13 -7.74 -13.58
C GLU A 135 19.04 -6.34 -12.95
N GLY A 136 19.54 -5.32 -13.64
CA GLY A 136 19.42 -3.92 -13.22
C GLY A 136 17.96 -3.48 -13.09
N ARG A 137 17.14 -3.72 -14.13
CA ARG A 137 15.71 -3.39 -14.10
C ARG A 137 14.94 -4.16 -13.04
N ILE A 138 15.27 -5.44 -12.83
CA ILE A 138 14.69 -6.24 -11.74
C ILE A 138 15.04 -5.62 -10.39
N ARG A 139 16.28 -5.16 -10.17
CA ARG A 139 16.68 -4.49 -8.92
C ARG A 139 15.89 -3.20 -8.69
N GLU A 140 15.65 -2.41 -9.73
CA GLU A 140 14.85 -1.18 -9.63
C GLU A 140 13.41 -1.45 -9.16
N LEU A 141 12.84 -2.61 -9.52
CA LEU A 141 11.50 -3.00 -9.04
C LEU A 141 11.45 -3.27 -7.53
N TRP A 142 12.60 -3.54 -6.90
CA TRP A 142 12.74 -3.76 -5.45
C TRP A 142 12.95 -2.48 -4.65
N GLU A 143 13.13 -1.33 -5.30
CA GLU A 143 13.25 -0.04 -4.59
C GLU A 143 11.98 0.26 -3.78
N PRO A 144 12.06 0.87 -2.59
CA PRO A 144 10.88 1.19 -1.80
C PRO A 144 9.83 2.00 -2.57
N ILE A 145 8.55 1.74 -2.32
CA ILE A 145 7.46 2.56 -2.85
C ILE A 145 7.39 3.84 -2.00
N GLU A 146 7.52 5.00 -2.64
CA GLU A 146 7.29 6.28 -1.97
C GLU A 146 5.79 6.37 -1.60
N VAL A 147 5.51 6.43 -0.30
CA VAL A 147 4.16 6.64 0.22
C VAL A 147 4.04 8.12 0.58
N SER A 148 3.13 8.83 -0.11
CA SER A 148 2.80 10.21 0.23
C SER A 148 2.32 10.31 1.68
N GLU A 149 2.82 11.28 2.45
CA GLU A 149 2.31 11.63 3.79
C GLU A 149 0.96 12.35 3.67
N ASP A 150 -0.06 11.64 3.22
CA ASP A 150 -1.44 12.16 3.17
C ASP A 150 -2.05 12.09 4.59
N THR A 151 -1.56 12.91 5.53
CA THR A 151 -2.10 12.98 6.91
C THR A 151 -2.40 14.42 7.38
N THR A 152 -1.99 15.46 6.65
CA THR A 152 -2.08 16.85 7.17
C THR A 152 -3.33 17.65 6.77
N GLU A 153 -4.19 17.18 5.86
CA GLU A 153 -5.23 18.04 5.25
C GLU A 153 -6.67 17.83 5.75
N ALA A 154 -6.91 17.03 6.80
CA ALA A 154 -8.28 16.79 7.30
C ALA A 154 -8.66 17.63 8.55
N GLY A 155 -7.88 18.68 8.88
CA GLY A 155 -8.06 19.48 10.09
C GLY A 155 -8.51 20.93 9.90
N ALA A 156 -8.55 21.47 8.68
CA ALA A 156 -8.72 22.91 8.45
C ALA A 156 -10.16 23.35 8.08
N ASP A 157 -11.03 22.45 7.61
CA ASP A 157 -12.35 22.85 7.09
C ASP A 157 -13.48 22.85 8.13
N ALA A 158 -13.18 22.84 9.43
CA ALA A 158 -14.17 22.88 10.51
C ALA A 158 -14.16 24.18 11.33
N ALA A 159 -13.60 25.25 10.76
CA ALA A 159 -13.58 26.58 11.34
C ALA A 159 -14.19 27.62 10.38
N ASP A 160 -15.42 27.39 9.94
CA ASP A 160 -16.32 28.49 9.60
C ASP A 160 -17.79 28.07 9.78
N GLU A 161 -18.55 28.97 10.41
CA GLU A 161 -19.96 28.93 10.90
C GLU A 161 -20.25 28.35 12.30
#